data_AF-A0AAN6GYT0-F1
#
_entry.id   AF-A0AAN6GYT0-F1
#
_cell.length_a   1.000
_cell.length_b   1.000
_cell.length_c   1.000
_cell.angle_alpha   90.00
_cell.angle_beta   90.00
_cell.angle_gamma   90.00
#
_symmetry.space_group_name_H-M   'P 1'
#
loop_
_entity.id
_entity.type
_entity.pdbx_description
1 polymer ?
#
loop_
_entity_poly.entity_id
_entity_poly.type
_entity_poly.pdbx_seq_one_letter_code
_entity_poly.pdbx_strand_id
1 'polypeptide(L)'
;MANYNGTTTLKSDCGYSSVRPEGPASEPLVWQAGRATSAAPGLFTPLVLPGLGAFQDGALRHNNPVNIALWEGSRIWSRDTQRDVVLSLGSGTGQDTTSPQKTPLRPTFKDGFIPRLCRSFLTSLDGELTWRHLLNHHLEKDAEHRYFRLNVQFGGQEPRLDDIGAMEKLSEDVNMSKNDQQLTEIKLALLASSFFFELKRAPKFDASGFYICQAEIRVRGDHTKVFMALRQMSNGPIEFHKEGVPLGKADHSTDVCSDCYRFRKKVCFFVRHPTEIIALTKTMDKSRRHISGFPQKTLWFTHEQHLADPFYSEETLSFSSQACLCLAVEEARAAGMVKRKLSSIHLPSDRKKRTKTLSSLE
;
A
#
# COMPACT_ATOMS: atom_id res chain seq x y z
N MET A 1 17.43 3.10 -11.43
CA MET A 1 16.70 2.11 -12.26
C MET A 1 15.49 1.65 -11.47
N ALA A 2 14.40 1.29 -12.12
CA ALA A 2 13.16 0.86 -11.46
C ALA A 2 12.50 -0.27 -12.26
N ASN A 3 11.79 -1.16 -11.58
CA ASN A 3 11.09 -2.30 -12.18
C ASN A 3 9.68 -1.97 -12.71
N TYR A 4 9.34 -0.68 -12.81
CA TYR A 4 8.04 -0.20 -13.27
C TYR A 4 8.23 0.95 -14.26
N ASN A 5 7.27 1.11 -15.18
CA ASN A 5 7.22 2.24 -16.09
C ASN A 5 6.45 3.39 -15.45
N GLY A 6 7.16 4.43 -15.03
CA GLY A 6 6.51 5.62 -14.48
C GLY A 6 5.67 6.32 -15.55
N THR A 7 4.47 6.75 -15.18
CA THR A 7 3.53 7.44 -16.09
C THR A 7 3.89 8.90 -16.30
N THR A 8 4.76 9.45 -15.45
CA THR A 8 5.20 10.84 -15.50
C THR A 8 6.71 10.95 -15.74
N THR A 9 7.09 11.83 -16.66
CA THR A 9 8.48 12.19 -16.95
C THR A 9 9.13 12.82 -15.71
N LEU A 10 10.38 12.44 -15.40
CA LEU A 10 11.09 13.09 -14.31
C LEU A 10 11.35 14.55 -14.67
N LYS A 11 11.12 15.44 -13.70
CA LYS A 11 11.60 16.82 -13.82
C LYS A 11 13.12 16.79 -13.82
N SER A 12 13.76 17.64 -14.61
CA SER A 12 15.21 17.73 -14.71
C SER A 12 15.91 18.05 -13.38
N ASP A 13 15.18 18.57 -12.39
CA ASP A 13 15.69 18.98 -11.07
C ASP A 13 15.00 18.26 -9.90
N CYS A 14 14.65 16.97 -10.05
CA CYS A 14 14.00 16.20 -8.99
C CYS A 14 14.98 15.53 -8.00
N GLY A 15 16.25 15.94 -8.00
CA GLY A 15 17.26 15.47 -7.04
C GLY A 15 17.89 14.09 -7.35
N TYR A 16 17.43 13.37 -8.38
CA TYR A 16 18.06 12.13 -8.86
C TYR A 16 17.77 11.91 -10.35
N SER A 17 18.56 11.07 -11.00
CA SER A 17 18.34 10.64 -12.38
C SER A 17 17.77 9.23 -12.43
N SER A 18 16.78 9.01 -13.30
CA SER A 18 16.33 7.66 -13.62
C SER A 18 17.07 7.17 -14.85
N VAL A 19 17.94 6.19 -14.63
CA VAL A 19 18.61 5.46 -15.72
C VAL A 19 17.65 4.41 -16.25
N ARG A 20 17.47 4.39 -17.58
CA ARG A 20 16.67 3.40 -18.31
C ARG A 20 17.48 2.80 -19.45
N PRO A 21 17.45 1.47 -19.64
CA PRO A 21 18.04 0.84 -20.80
C PRO A 21 17.29 1.16 -22.09
N GLU A 22 17.98 1.03 -23.23
CA GLU A 22 17.43 1.27 -24.57
C GLU A 22 16.33 0.27 -24.95
N GLY A 23 16.33 -0.93 -24.36
CA GLY A 23 15.30 -1.93 -24.60
C GLY A 23 15.31 -3.07 -23.58
N PRO A 24 14.30 -3.97 -23.64
CA PRO A 24 14.11 -5.02 -22.64
C PRO A 24 15.28 -5.99 -22.50
N ALA A 25 16.00 -6.26 -23.59
CA ALA A 25 17.18 -7.13 -23.59
C ALA A 25 18.38 -6.52 -22.83
N SER A 26 18.36 -5.21 -22.61
CA SER A 26 19.40 -4.46 -21.90
C SER A 26 18.98 -4.14 -20.45
N GLU A 27 17.81 -4.62 -20.00
CA GLU A 27 17.40 -4.50 -18.60
C GLU A 27 18.33 -5.32 -17.70
N PRO A 28 18.87 -4.72 -16.63
CA PRO A 28 19.74 -5.44 -15.73
C PRO A 28 18.97 -6.52 -14.98
N LEU A 29 19.65 -7.63 -14.76
CA LEU A 29 19.15 -8.72 -13.94
C LEU A 29 19.01 -8.28 -12.48
N VAL A 30 18.08 -8.89 -11.73
CA VAL A 30 17.83 -8.56 -10.32
C VAL A 30 19.12 -8.64 -9.48
N TRP A 31 19.97 -9.65 -9.73
CA TRP A 31 21.25 -9.79 -9.03
C TRP A 31 22.24 -8.67 -9.38
N GLN A 32 22.20 -8.12 -10.59
CA GLN A 32 23.04 -6.99 -10.99
C GLN A 32 22.62 -5.72 -10.27
N ALA A 33 21.31 -5.47 -10.17
CA ALA A 33 20.77 -4.36 -9.40
C ALA A 33 21.13 -4.49 -7.90
N GLY A 34 20.99 -5.70 -7.34
CA GLY A 34 21.41 -6.01 -5.97
C GLY A 34 22.89 -5.77 -5.72
N ARG A 35 23.77 -6.26 -6.61
CA ARG A 35 25.23 -6.02 -6.52
C ARG A 35 25.56 -4.53 -6.64
N ALA A 36 24.91 -3.81 -7.56
CA ALA A 36 25.14 -2.38 -7.75
C ALA A 36 24.80 -1.57 -6.49
N THR A 37 23.63 -1.81 -5.88
CA THR A 37 23.18 -1.04 -4.71
C THR A 37 23.97 -1.33 -3.43
N SER A 38 24.67 -2.47 -3.35
CA SER A 38 25.49 -2.85 -2.19
C SER A 38 27.00 -2.70 -2.45
N ALA A 39 27.40 -2.08 -3.57
CA ALA A 39 28.81 -1.91 -3.92
C ALA A 39 29.47 -0.77 -3.12
N ALA A 40 29.57 -0.95 -1.80
CA ALA A 40 30.10 0.02 -0.86
C ALA A 40 31.58 0.33 -1.15
N PRO A 41 31.95 1.62 -1.32
CA PRO A 41 33.34 2.00 -1.57
C PRO A 41 34.29 1.48 -0.49
N GLY A 42 35.41 0.91 -0.91
CA GLY A 42 36.41 0.32 -0.03
C GLY A 42 36.16 -1.14 0.35
N LEU A 43 34.92 -1.63 0.23
CA LEU A 43 34.57 -3.05 0.44
C LEU A 43 34.37 -3.79 -0.88
N PHE A 44 33.69 -3.18 -1.83
CA PHE A 44 33.33 -3.81 -3.11
C PHE A 44 33.70 -2.94 -4.31
N THR A 45 34.07 -3.61 -5.40
CA THR A 45 34.33 -2.94 -6.69
C THR A 45 33.01 -2.47 -7.32
N PRO A 46 32.95 -1.23 -7.88
CA PRO A 46 31.80 -0.75 -8.63
C PRO A 46 31.33 -1.75 -9.70
N LEU A 47 30.03 -1.81 -9.97
CA LEU A 47 29.48 -2.60 -11.06
C LEU A 47 29.38 -1.76 -12.34
N VAL A 48 30.03 -2.19 -13.41
CA VAL A 48 29.84 -1.59 -14.73
C VAL A 48 28.79 -2.38 -15.49
N LEU A 49 27.71 -1.72 -15.89
CA LEU A 49 26.66 -2.29 -16.72
C LEU A 49 26.78 -1.74 -18.15
N PRO A 50 26.83 -2.61 -19.18
CA PRO A 50 26.91 -2.18 -20.57
C PRO A 50 25.78 -1.20 -20.92
N GLY A 51 26.12 -0.08 -21.57
CA GLY A 51 25.16 0.96 -21.98
C GLY A 51 24.59 1.82 -20.84
N LEU A 52 24.81 1.46 -19.57
CA LEU A 52 24.24 2.18 -18.42
C LEU A 52 25.30 2.87 -17.54
N GLY A 53 26.55 2.41 -17.62
CA GLY A 53 27.68 3.00 -16.90
C GLY A 53 28.06 2.27 -15.60
N ALA A 54 28.81 2.95 -14.75
CA ALA A 54 29.32 2.40 -13.49
C ALA A 54 28.41 2.79 -12.31
N PHE A 55 28.11 1.81 -11.46
CA PHE A 55 27.24 1.93 -10.30
C PHE A 55 27.98 1.57 -9.02
N GLN A 56 27.67 2.31 -7.96
CA GLN A 56 28.16 2.12 -6.59
C GLN A 56 26.97 2.16 -5.62
N ASP A 57 27.26 1.89 -4.35
CA ASP A 57 26.27 1.89 -3.28
C ASP A 57 25.41 3.17 -3.23
N GLY A 58 24.10 2.97 -3.12
CA GLY A 58 23.12 4.06 -3.05
C GLY A 58 23.24 4.90 -1.78
N ALA A 59 23.82 4.35 -0.72
CA ALA A 59 24.08 5.04 0.52
C ALA A 59 24.95 6.28 0.36
N LEU A 60 25.73 6.38 -0.73
CA LEU A 60 26.57 7.55 -1.04
C LEU A 60 25.77 8.84 -1.22
N ARG A 61 24.48 8.73 -1.53
CA ARG A 61 23.57 9.87 -1.70
C ARG A 61 22.31 9.74 -0.86
N HIS A 62 21.75 8.55 -0.75
CA HIS A 62 20.43 8.31 -0.15
C HIS A 62 20.45 7.06 0.73
N ASN A 63 21.17 7.11 1.86
CA ASN A 63 21.20 5.98 2.80
C ASN A 63 19.82 5.69 3.45
N ASN A 64 18.98 6.72 3.59
CA ASN A 64 17.55 6.54 3.83
C ASN A 64 16.79 6.88 2.54
N PRO A 65 16.30 5.87 1.78
CA PRO A 65 15.67 6.09 0.49
C PRO A 65 14.22 6.59 0.60
N VAL A 66 13.72 7.00 1.78
CA VAL A 66 12.32 7.40 1.98
C VAL A 66 11.86 8.47 0.98
N ASN A 67 12.68 9.50 0.73
CA ASN A 67 12.34 10.56 -0.23
C ASN A 67 12.26 10.02 -1.65
N ILE A 68 13.20 9.16 -2.06
CA ILE A 68 13.19 8.48 -3.36
C ILE A 68 11.91 7.65 -3.50
N ALA A 69 11.52 6.91 -2.45
CA ALA A 69 10.31 6.09 -2.46
C ALA A 69 9.04 6.93 -2.62
N LEU A 70 8.96 8.08 -1.93
CA LEU A 70 7.83 9.00 -2.04
C LEU A 70 7.74 9.63 -3.43
N TRP A 71 8.88 10.10 -3.96
CA TRP A 71 8.96 10.68 -5.30
C TRP A 71 8.60 9.67 -6.39
N GLU A 72 9.16 8.47 -6.35
CA GLU A 72 8.84 7.38 -7.28
C GLU A 72 7.39 6.93 -7.15
N GLY A 73 6.86 6.85 -5.92
CA GLY A 73 5.44 6.56 -5.73
C GLY A 73 4.52 7.64 -6.34
N SER A 74 4.96 8.89 -6.42
CA SER A 74 4.21 9.95 -7.13
C SER A 74 4.28 9.85 -8.68
N ARG A 75 5.10 8.92 -9.20
CA ARG A 75 5.18 8.56 -10.62
C ARG A 75 4.40 7.30 -10.96
N ILE A 76 4.08 6.47 -9.97
CA ILE A 76 3.24 5.28 -10.10
C ILE A 76 1.77 5.68 -9.92
N TRP A 77 1.49 6.42 -8.85
CA TRP A 77 0.17 6.93 -8.52
C TRP A 77 0.12 8.43 -8.72
N SER A 78 -1.08 8.97 -8.99
CA SER A 78 -1.32 10.41 -9.08
C SER A 78 -0.70 11.14 -7.88
N ARG A 79 -0.16 12.34 -8.11
CA ARG A 79 0.48 13.14 -7.03
C ARG A 79 -0.47 13.41 -5.87
N ASP A 80 -1.76 13.55 -6.17
CA ASP A 80 -2.82 13.79 -5.19
C ASP A 80 -3.23 12.52 -4.43
N THR A 81 -2.69 11.35 -4.79
CA THR A 81 -2.95 10.10 -4.09
C THR A 81 -2.22 10.08 -2.74
N GLN A 82 -2.99 10.25 -1.68
CA GLN A 82 -2.54 10.07 -0.30
C GLN A 82 -1.89 8.70 -0.08
N ARG A 83 -0.78 8.69 0.67
CA ARG A 83 -0.19 7.45 1.18
C ARG A 83 -0.85 7.06 2.49
N ASP A 84 -1.37 5.86 2.59
CA ASP A 84 -2.05 5.43 3.82
C ASP A 84 -1.07 5.19 4.97
N VAL A 85 0.08 4.58 4.65
CA VAL A 85 1.15 4.27 5.60
C VAL A 85 2.50 4.40 4.90
N VAL A 86 3.46 5.04 5.55
CA VAL A 86 4.87 5.07 5.16
C VAL A 86 5.68 4.53 6.32
N LEU A 87 6.37 3.41 6.11
CA LEU A 87 7.23 2.77 7.10
C LEU A 87 8.66 2.77 6.60
N SER A 88 9.54 3.52 7.27
CA SER A 88 10.98 3.51 7.04
C SER A 88 11.66 2.61 8.08
N LEU A 89 12.48 1.67 7.63
CA LEU A 89 13.22 0.75 8.50
C LEU A 89 14.71 1.11 8.46
N GLY A 90 15.33 1.24 9.62
CA GLY A 90 16.75 1.53 9.77
C GLY A 90 17.55 0.27 10.08
N SER A 91 18.83 0.30 9.72
CA SER A 91 19.81 -0.73 10.04
C SER A 91 20.45 -0.56 11.42
N GLY A 92 19.98 0.42 12.20
CA GLY A 92 20.51 0.79 13.50
C GLY A 92 21.43 2.00 13.46
N THR A 93 21.71 2.55 14.64
CA THR A 93 22.62 3.68 14.86
C THR A 93 23.43 3.44 16.13
N GLY A 94 24.74 3.72 16.09
CA GLY A 94 25.58 3.70 17.28
C GLY A 94 25.18 4.78 18.31
N GLN A 95 25.60 4.60 19.55
CA GLN A 95 25.63 5.72 20.50
C GLN A 95 26.85 6.59 20.23
N ASP A 96 26.68 7.91 20.19
CA ASP A 96 27.76 8.89 20.13
C ASP A 96 28.58 8.83 21.43
N THR A 97 29.46 7.84 21.54
CA THR A 97 30.52 7.86 22.54
C THR A 97 31.65 8.71 21.98
N THR A 98 31.62 9.99 22.36
CA THR A 98 32.64 11.03 22.20
C THR A 98 32.51 12.00 21.02
N SER A 99 32.41 13.29 21.38
CA SER A 99 32.94 14.46 20.65
C SER A 99 34.14 14.08 19.77
N PRO A 100 34.28 14.62 18.54
CA PRO A 100 35.38 14.28 17.66
C PRO A 100 36.69 14.44 18.43
N GLN A 101 37.30 13.32 18.81
CA GLN A 101 38.64 13.33 19.35
C GLN A 101 39.51 13.90 18.25
N LYS A 102 39.94 15.16 18.43
CA LYS A 102 41.03 15.77 17.68
C LYS A 102 42.23 14.85 17.89
N THR A 103 42.45 13.92 16.97
CA THR A 103 43.66 13.13 16.93
C THR A 103 44.81 14.11 16.70
N PRO A 104 45.83 14.15 17.57
CA PRO A 104 46.95 15.05 17.39
C PRO A 104 47.71 14.64 16.12
N LEU A 105 47.82 15.59 15.20
CA LEU A 105 48.70 15.66 14.03
C LEU A 105 49.82 14.61 13.99
N ARG A 106 49.66 13.55 13.19
CA ARG A 106 50.75 12.85 12.47
C ARG A 106 50.22 12.25 11.16
N PRO A 107 50.66 12.72 9.97
CA PRO A 107 50.29 12.09 8.72
C PRO A 107 51.11 10.80 8.56
N THR A 108 50.50 9.65 8.80
CA THR A 108 51.07 8.37 8.35
C THR A 108 50.62 8.13 6.91
N PHE A 109 51.48 7.56 6.07
CA PHE A 109 51.17 7.20 4.67
C PHE A 109 49.96 6.24 4.50
N LYS A 110 49.40 5.73 5.60
CA LYS A 110 48.15 4.95 5.65
C LYS A 110 46.88 5.81 5.61
N ASP A 111 47.04 7.12 5.69
CA ASP A 111 45.97 8.13 5.76
C ASP A 111 45.72 8.75 4.36
N GLY A 112 45.66 7.88 3.35
CA GLY A 112 45.43 8.27 1.95
C GLY A 112 44.00 8.77 1.70
N PHE A 113 43.78 9.36 0.53
CA PHE A 113 42.48 9.94 0.14
C PHE A 113 41.34 8.89 0.14
N ILE A 114 41.62 7.66 -0.29
CA ILE A 114 40.60 6.60 -0.40
C ILE A 114 40.09 6.14 0.99
N PRO A 115 40.94 5.77 1.97
CA PRO A 115 40.48 5.48 3.33
C PRO A 115 39.72 6.63 3.99
N ARG A 116 40.15 7.88 3.76
CA ARG A 116 39.47 9.07 4.30
C ARG A 116 38.08 9.27 3.69
N LEU A 117 37.95 9.08 2.38
CA LEU A 117 36.66 9.17 1.69
C LEU A 117 35.72 8.05 2.12
N CYS A 118 36.23 6.82 2.27
CA CYS A 118 35.45 5.69 2.79
C CYS A 118 35.02 5.94 4.24
N ARG A 119 35.90 6.47 5.09
CA ARG A 119 35.57 6.81 6.48
C ARG A 119 34.53 7.93 6.57
N SER A 120 34.69 8.98 5.77
CA SER A 120 33.73 10.09 5.68
C SER A 120 32.36 9.61 5.17
N PHE A 121 32.35 8.67 4.23
CA PHE A 121 31.14 8.01 3.74
C PHE A 121 30.44 7.24 4.85
N LEU A 122 31.17 6.38 5.58
CA LEU A 122 30.63 5.60 6.69
C LEU A 122 30.08 6.50 7.82
N THR A 123 30.70 7.65 8.09
CA THR A 123 30.18 8.63 9.06
C THR A 123 28.98 9.43 8.56
N SER A 124 28.71 9.44 7.24
CA SER A 124 27.61 10.18 6.62
C SER A 124 26.35 9.33 6.41
N LEU A 125 26.32 8.12 6.96
CA LEU A 125 25.22 7.16 6.84
C LEU A 125 24.02 7.47 7.77
N ASP A 126 23.95 8.66 8.38
CA ASP A 126 22.86 8.99 9.30
C ASP A 126 21.50 9.13 8.57
N GLY A 127 20.77 8.02 8.51
CA GLY A 127 19.42 7.95 7.97
C GLY A 127 18.38 8.71 8.81
N GLU A 128 18.70 9.04 10.08
CA GLU A 128 17.83 9.80 10.97
C GLU A 128 17.79 11.29 10.62
N LEU A 129 18.89 11.87 10.10
CA LEU A 129 18.86 13.24 9.55
C LEU A 129 17.84 13.37 8.43
N THR A 130 17.86 12.43 7.47
CA THR A 130 16.92 12.42 6.34
C THR A 130 15.48 12.27 6.81
N TRP A 131 15.26 11.42 7.82
CA TRP A 131 13.94 11.23 8.42
C TRP A 131 13.44 12.51 9.11
N ARG A 132 14.27 13.16 9.92
CA ARG A 132 13.94 14.43 10.59
C ARG A 132 13.62 15.54 9.59
N HIS A 133 14.38 15.64 8.50
CA HIS A 133 14.09 16.61 7.44
C HIS A 133 12.76 16.35 6.74
N LEU A 134 12.40 15.07 6.52
CA LEU A 134 11.09 14.70 5.97
C LEU A 134 9.97 15.18 6.89
N LEU A 135 10.03 14.84 8.18
CA LEU A 135 9.00 15.22 9.15
C LEU A 135 8.84 16.74 9.27
N ASN A 136 9.96 17.49 9.33
CA ASN A 136 9.92 18.93 9.58
C ASN A 136 9.50 19.78 8.37
N HIS A 137 9.79 19.34 7.14
CA HIS A 137 9.64 20.19 5.95
C HIS A 137 8.62 19.71 4.93
N HIS A 138 8.28 18.42 4.91
CA HIS A 138 7.52 17.83 3.80
C HIS A 138 6.16 17.27 4.20
N LEU A 139 5.87 17.19 5.50
CA LEU A 139 4.60 16.67 5.98
C LEU A 139 3.71 17.82 6.48
N GLU A 140 2.49 17.85 5.95
CA GLU A 140 1.41 18.56 6.63
C GLU A 140 1.21 17.94 8.02
N LYS A 141 0.87 18.74 9.03
CA LYS A 141 0.70 18.27 10.42
C LYS A 141 -0.29 17.11 10.52
N ASP A 142 -1.31 17.11 9.66
CA ASP A 142 -2.33 16.06 9.62
C ASP A 142 -1.86 14.77 8.95
N ALA A 143 -0.67 14.74 8.33
CA ALA A 143 -0.11 13.54 7.68
C ALA A 143 0.83 12.75 8.59
N GLU A 144 1.38 13.36 9.65
CA GLU A 144 2.45 12.79 10.49
C GLU A 144 2.09 11.41 11.05
N HIS A 145 0.83 11.21 11.46
CA HIS A 145 0.34 9.96 12.04
C HIS A 145 0.37 8.74 11.11
N ARG A 146 0.73 8.92 9.83
CA ARG A 146 0.88 7.88 8.79
C ARG A 146 2.34 7.51 8.53
N TYR A 147 3.29 8.27 9.08
CA TYR A 147 4.73 8.11 8.85
C TYR A 147 5.38 7.49 10.09
N PHE A 148 6.01 6.34 9.89
CA PHE A 148 6.65 5.58 10.95
C PHE A 148 8.10 5.30 10.60
N ARG A 149 8.96 5.39 11.61
CA ARG A 149 10.37 5.00 11.55
C ARG A 149 10.66 4.00 12.65
N LEU A 150 11.14 2.83 12.26
CA LEU A 150 11.72 1.86 13.18
C LEU A 150 13.22 1.88 12.97
N ASN A 151 13.96 2.21 14.01
CA ASN A 151 15.40 2.13 14.00
C ASN A 151 15.88 1.67 15.38
N VAL A 152 17.01 0.97 15.42
CA VAL A 152 17.57 0.38 16.65
C VAL A 152 18.75 1.21 17.11
N GLN A 153 18.77 1.59 18.38
CA GLN A 153 19.94 2.23 18.96
C GLN A 153 20.83 1.18 19.61
N PHE A 154 22.05 1.02 19.10
CA PHE A 154 22.98 0.05 19.67
C PHE A 154 23.43 0.48 21.07
N GLY A 155 23.72 -0.49 21.94
CA GLY A 155 24.25 -0.22 23.28
C GLY A 155 25.68 0.33 23.31
N GLY A 156 26.31 0.55 22.15
CA GLY A 156 27.70 1.01 22.02
C GLY A 156 28.00 1.53 20.62
N GLN A 157 29.28 1.45 20.22
CA GLN A 157 29.72 1.87 18.88
C GLN A 157 29.07 0.99 17.81
N GLU A 158 28.71 1.61 16.69
CA GLU A 158 28.23 0.92 15.50
C GLU A 158 29.25 -0.11 15.01
N PRO A 159 28.85 -1.38 14.80
CA PRO A 159 29.74 -2.40 14.25
C PRO A 159 30.13 -2.05 12.81
N ARG A 160 31.27 -2.60 12.36
CA ARG A 160 31.69 -2.40 10.96
C ARG A 160 30.73 -3.12 10.03
N LEU A 161 30.57 -2.58 8.82
CA LEU A 161 29.68 -3.15 7.80
C LEU A 161 30.05 -4.59 7.40
N ASP A 162 31.33 -4.97 7.56
CA ASP A 162 31.88 -6.30 7.27
C ASP A 162 32.04 -7.20 8.52
N ASP A 163 31.52 -6.80 9.68
CA ASP A 163 31.67 -7.55 10.94
C ASP A 163 30.60 -8.65 11.10
N ILE A 164 30.89 -9.83 10.53
CA ILE A 164 30.02 -11.01 10.62
C ILE A 164 29.85 -11.47 12.07
N GLY A 165 30.84 -11.25 12.94
CA GLY A 165 30.78 -11.66 14.35
C GLY A 165 29.75 -10.89 15.17
N ALA A 166 29.31 -9.72 14.70
CA ALA A 166 28.33 -8.88 15.39
C ALA A 166 26.87 -9.31 15.15
N MET A 167 26.59 -10.25 14.22
CA MET A 167 25.23 -10.59 13.79
C MET A 167 24.31 -11.05 14.92
N GLU A 168 24.82 -11.88 15.84
CA GLU A 168 24.05 -12.37 16.98
C GLU A 168 23.68 -11.21 17.93
N LYS A 169 24.67 -10.39 18.29
CA LYS A 169 24.47 -9.20 19.11
C LYS A 169 23.49 -8.20 18.46
N LEU A 170 23.57 -7.97 17.16
CA LEU A 170 22.65 -7.08 16.45
C LEU A 170 21.20 -7.58 16.54
N SER A 171 20.99 -8.89 16.41
CA SER A 171 19.67 -9.51 16.60
C SER A 171 19.16 -9.34 18.03
N GLU A 172 20.02 -9.52 19.03
CA GLU A 172 19.69 -9.27 20.44
C GLU A 172 19.33 -7.81 20.68
N ASP A 173 20.13 -6.86 20.19
CA ASP A 173 19.87 -5.42 20.32
C ASP A 173 18.52 -5.01 19.71
N VAL A 174 18.15 -5.58 18.55
CA VAL A 174 16.82 -5.37 17.93
C VAL A 174 15.72 -5.88 18.85
N ASN A 175 15.89 -7.06 19.45
CA ASN A 175 14.89 -7.65 20.34
C ASN A 175 14.73 -6.88 21.65
N MET A 176 15.83 -6.38 22.20
CA MET A 176 15.84 -5.57 23.43
C MET A 176 15.31 -4.16 23.21
N SER A 177 15.51 -3.58 22.03
CA SER A 177 15.08 -2.21 21.70
C SER A 177 13.64 -2.13 21.18
N LYS A 178 12.87 -3.22 21.27
CA LYS A 178 11.48 -3.25 20.78
C LYS A 178 10.61 -2.27 21.56
N ASN A 179 9.99 -1.34 20.84
CA ASN A 179 8.94 -0.49 21.37
C ASN A 179 7.57 -1.10 21.01
N ASP A 180 7.00 -1.88 21.94
CA ASP A 180 5.73 -2.59 21.72
C ASP A 180 4.56 -1.63 21.43
N GLN A 181 4.57 -0.43 22.01
CA GLN A 181 3.55 0.57 21.72
C GLN A 181 3.64 1.04 20.27
N GLN A 182 4.83 1.45 19.83
CA GLN A 182 5.05 1.89 18.44
C GLN A 182 4.74 0.77 17.44
N LEU A 183 5.16 -0.47 17.72
CA LEU A 183 4.85 -1.63 16.89
C LEU A 183 3.35 -1.89 16.81
N THR A 184 2.62 -1.72 17.91
CA THR A 184 1.16 -1.84 17.94
C THR A 184 0.51 -0.76 17.09
N GLU A 185 0.98 0.48 17.16
CA GLU A 185 0.49 1.59 16.35
C GLU A 185 0.70 1.35 14.84
N ILE A 186 1.88 0.85 14.45
CA ILE A 186 2.22 0.50 13.08
C ILE A 186 1.32 -0.64 12.58
N LYS A 187 1.16 -1.71 13.38
CA LYS A 187 0.27 -2.84 13.05
C LYS A 187 -1.16 -2.35 12.83
N LEU A 188 -1.68 -1.51 13.72
CA LEU A 188 -3.01 -0.94 13.60
C LEU A 188 -3.15 -0.08 12.34
N ALA A 189 -2.14 0.71 11.99
CA ALA A 189 -2.15 1.52 10.77
C ALA A 189 -2.15 0.66 9.50
N LEU A 190 -1.29 -0.37 9.42
CA LEU A 190 -1.23 -1.30 8.30
C LEU A 190 -2.51 -2.13 8.13
N LEU A 191 -3.12 -2.54 9.24
CA LEU A 191 -4.38 -3.28 9.21
C LEU A 191 -5.57 -2.36 8.86
N ALA A 192 -5.56 -1.10 9.32
CA ALA A 192 -6.56 -0.12 8.93
C ALA A 192 -6.48 0.22 7.43
N SER A 193 -5.26 0.34 6.87
CA SER A 193 -5.06 0.57 5.43
C SER A 193 -5.41 -0.65 4.58
N SER A 194 -5.69 -1.81 5.16
CA SER A 194 -6.23 -2.95 4.42
C SER A 194 -7.71 -2.74 4.07
N PHE A 195 -8.44 -1.88 4.80
CA PHE A 195 -9.81 -1.51 4.47
C PHE A 195 -9.83 -0.41 3.42
N PHE A 196 -10.69 -0.53 2.42
CA PHE A 196 -10.85 0.47 1.37
C PHE A 196 -12.33 0.65 1.01
N PHE A 197 -12.63 1.79 0.39
CA PHE A 197 -13.99 2.19 0.04
C PHE A 197 -14.23 2.09 -1.46
N GLU A 198 -15.41 1.61 -1.83
CA GLU A 198 -15.86 1.48 -3.21
C GLU A 198 -17.28 2.04 -3.35
N LEU A 199 -17.50 2.98 -4.28
CA LEU A 199 -18.84 3.46 -4.58
C LEU A 199 -19.56 2.40 -5.41
N LYS A 200 -20.82 2.11 -5.10
CA LYS A 200 -21.64 1.25 -5.97
C LYS A 200 -22.13 2.01 -7.20
N ARG A 201 -22.29 3.32 -7.07
CA ARG A 201 -22.78 4.23 -8.12
C ARG A 201 -22.41 5.68 -7.80
N ALA A 202 -22.43 6.53 -8.83
CA ALA A 202 -22.29 7.97 -8.67
C ALA A 202 -23.31 8.51 -7.62
N PRO A 203 -22.89 9.41 -6.71
CA PRO A 203 -23.79 10.01 -5.72
C PRO A 203 -25.00 10.67 -6.40
N LYS A 204 -26.21 10.38 -5.91
CA LYS A 204 -27.46 10.92 -6.48
C LYS A 204 -28.00 12.02 -5.58
N PHE A 205 -28.40 13.14 -6.17
CA PHE A 205 -29.07 14.22 -5.45
C PHE A 205 -30.46 13.76 -5.00
N ASP A 206 -30.77 13.95 -3.73
CA ASP A 206 -32.01 13.55 -3.09
C ASP A 206 -32.91 14.76 -2.78
N ALA A 207 -34.21 14.52 -2.64
CA ALA A 207 -35.19 15.57 -2.35
C ALA A 207 -34.94 16.29 -1.00
N SER A 208 -34.17 15.67 -0.09
CA SER A 208 -33.71 16.29 1.16
C SER A 208 -32.66 17.40 0.98
N GLY A 209 -32.15 17.62 -0.24
CA GLY A 209 -31.13 18.64 -0.54
C GLY A 209 -29.69 18.15 -0.38
N PHE A 210 -29.48 16.84 -0.19
CA PHE A 210 -28.17 16.21 -0.06
C PHE A 210 -27.94 15.17 -1.16
N TYR A 211 -26.68 14.77 -1.34
CA TYR A 211 -26.32 13.64 -2.20
C TYR A 211 -26.27 12.36 -1.37
N ILE A 212 -26.96 11.32 -1.83
CA ILE A 212 -26.91 9.97 -1.24
C ILE A 212 -25.72 9.22 -1.84
N CYS A 213 -24.80 8.82 -0.97
CA CYS A 213 -23.69 7.93 -1.29
C CYS A 213 -24.05 6.50 -0.87
N GLN A 214 -24.07 5.59 -1.84
CA GLN A 214 -24.18 4.15 -1.58
C GLN A 214 -22.89 3.46 -1.97
N ALA A 215 -22.32 2.75 -1.01
CA ALA A 215 -20.97 2.25 -1.12
C ALA A 215 -20.77 0.97 -0.32
N GLU A 216 -19.59 0.38 -0.48
CA GLU A 216 -19.12 -0.76 0.30
C GLU A 216 -17.74 -0.45 0.88
N ILE A 217 -17.51 -0.87 2.11
CA ILE A 217 -16.16 -0.97 2.69
C ILE A 217 -15.70 -2.42 2.54
N ARG A 218 -14.54 -2.58 1.90
CA ARG A 218 -13.96 -3.87 1.52
C ARG A 218 -12.59 -4.03 2.17
N VAL A 219 -12.03 -5.24 2.08
CA VAL A 219 -10.68 -5.57 2.60
C VAL A 219 -9.79 -6.04 1.46
N ARG A 220 -8.56 -5.54 1.40
CA ARG A 220 -7.52 -6.01 0.49
C ARG A 220 -7.00 -7.37 0.96
N GLY A 221 -7.03 -8.36 0.07
CA GLY A 221 -6.58 -9.72 0.38
C GLY A 221 -7.57 -10.50 1.25
N ASP A 222 -7.04 -11.28 2.19
CA ASP A 222 -7.80 -12.20 3.03
C ASP A 222 -8.34 -11.48 4.28
N HIS A 223 -9.66 -11.23 4.29
CA HIS A 223 -10.34 -10.54 5.38
C HIS A 223 -10.26 -11.30 6.71
N THR A 224 -10.22 -12.64 6.69
CA THR A 224 -10.14 -13.45 7.91
C THR A 224 -8.80 -13.21 8.61
N LYS A 225 -7.69 -13.13 7.85
CA LYS A 225 -6.36 -12.81 8.40
C LYS A 225 -6.30 -11.42 9.00
N VAL A 226 -6.86 -10.41 8.30
CA VAL A 226 -6.91 -9.03 8.81
C VAL A 226 -7.72 -8.96 10.11
N PHE A 227 -8.87 -9.64 10.18
CA PHE A 227 -9.74 -9.64 11.36
C PHE A 227 -9.10 -10.37 12.52
N MET A 228 -8.44 -11.51 12.27
CA MET A 228 -7.68 -12.24 13.30
C MET A 228 -6.55 -11.39 13.87
N ALA A 229 -5.75 -10.73 13.02
CA ALA A 229 -4.66 -9.86 13.46
C ALA A 229 -5.17 -8.65 14.27
N LEU A 230 -6.31 -8.08 13.89
CA LEU A 230 -6.96 -7.03 14.67
C LEU A 230 -7.43 -7.53 16.04
N ARG A 231 -8.08 -8.69 16.09
CA ARG A 231 -8.56 -9.31 17.34
C ARG A 231 -7.44 -9.69 18.31
N GLN A 232 -6.25 -10.00 17.81
CA GLN A 232 -5.07 -10.24 18.65
C GLN A 232 -4.61 -8.99 19.42
N MET A 233 -4.97 -7.79 18.97
CA MET A 233 -4.59 -6.54 19.62
C MET A 233 -5.70 -5.96 20.50
N SER A 234 -6.97 -6.21 20.18
CA SER A 234 -8.11 -5.73 20.97
C SER A 234 -9.37 -6.55 20.70
N ASN A 235 -10.19 -6.74 21.73
CA ASN A 235 -11.41 -7.54 21.68
C ASN A 235 -12.66 -6.75 21.26
N GLY A 236 -12.52 -5.44 21.04
CA GLY A 236 -13.62 -4.58 20.63
C GLY A 236 -14.17 -4.91 19.23
N PRO A 237 -15.42 -4.53 18.95
CA PRO A 237 -15.95 -4.63 17.59
C PRO A 237 -15.18 -3.70 16.64
N ILE A 238 -15.06 -4.11 15.39
CA ILE A 238 -14.57 -3.25 14.31
C ILE A 238 -15.75 -2.41 13.83
N GLU A 239 -15.68 -1.10 14.00
CA GLU A 239 -16.77 -0.17 13.66
C GLU A 239 -16.30 0.89 12.67
N PHE A 240 -17.14 1.23 11.70
CA PHE A 240 -16.81 2.25 10.71
C PHE A 240 -17.57 3.54 10.98
N HIS A 241 -16.93 4.68 10.75
CA HIS A 241 -17.50 5.99 11.00
C HIS A 241 -17.20 6.97 9.87
N LYS A 242 -18.17 7.80 9.49
CA LYS A 242 -17.98 9.01 8.69
C LYS A 242 -17.89 10.20 9.63
N GLU A 243 -16.73 10.82 9.77
CA GLU A 243 -16.56 12.04 10.58
C GLU A 243 -17.13 11.89 12.02
N GLY A 244 -16.97 10.71 12.61
CA GLY A 244 -17.50 10.37 13.93
C GLY A 244 -18.94 9.85 13.96
N VAL A 245 -19.70 9.93 12.86
CA VAL A 245 -21.04 9.33 12.73
C VAL A 245 -20.91 7.84 12.40
N PRO A 246 -21.53 6.93 13.17
CA PRO A 246 -21.41 5.49 12.94
C PRO A 246 -22.07 5.03 11.64
N LEU A 247 -21.35 4.24 10.86
CA LEU A 247 -21.83 3.55 9.66
C LEU A 247 -22.12 2.06 9.92
N GLY A 248 -21.92 1.61 11.16
CA GLY A 248 -22.18 0.25 11.61
C GLY A 248 -20.92 -0.56 11.90
N LYS A 249 -21.15 -1.72 12.53
CA LYS A 249 -20.11 -2.67 12.90
C LYS A 249 -19.88 -3.68 11.77
N ALA A 250 -18.66 -4.19 11.67
CA ALA A 250 -18.34 -5.31 10.81
C ALA A 250 -18.96 -6.58 11.39
N ASP A 251 -19.77 -7.27 10.59
CA ASP A 251 -20.47 -8.49 10.98
C ASP A 251 -20.24 -9.57 9.92
N HIS A 252 -19.56 -10.65 10.32
CA HIS A 252 -19.22 -11.73 9.40
C HIS A 252 -20.46 -12.42 8.80
N SER A 253 -21.59 -12.45 9.52
CA SER A 253 -22.80 -13.14 9.06
C SER A 253 -23.51 -12.39 7.93
N THR A 254 -23.37 -11.06 7.88
CA THR A 254 -24.09 -10.20 6.94
C THR A 254 -23.17 -9.52 5.93
N ASP A 255 -21.91 -9.28 6.29
CA ASP A 255 -20.94 -8.56 5.47
C ASP A 255 -19.98 -9.50 4.71
N VAL A 256 -20.12 -10.83 4.81
CA VAL A 256 -19.34 -11.78 3.99
C VAL A 256 -20.26 -12.43 2.96
N CYS A 257 -19.91 -12.28 1.68
CA CYS A 257 -20.66 -12.91 0.61
C CYS A 257 -20.53 -14.43 0.65
N SER A 258 -21.66 -15.14 0.58
CA SER A 258 -21.71 -16.60 0.51
C SER A 258 -21.01 -17.21 -0.69
N ASP A 259 -20.94 -16.47 -1.81
CA ASP A 259 -20.50 -17.02 -3.09
C ASP A 259 -19.00 -16.86 -3.32
N CYS A 260 -18.45 -15.66 -3.05
CA CYS A 260 -17.02 -15.38 -3.24
C CYS A 260 -16.24 -15.16 -1.94
N TYR A 261 -16.89 -15.28 -0.77
CA TYR A 261 -16.25 -15.20 0.55
C TYR A 261 -15.46 -13.90 0.81
N ARG A 262 -15.78 -12.83 0.07
CA ARG A 262 -15.18 -11.51 0.24
C ARG A 262 -16.01 -10.67 1.19
N PHE A 263 -15.33 -10.01 2.13
CA PHE A 263 -15.91 -9.02 3.04
C PHE A 263 -16.35 -7.76 2.29
N ARG A 264 -17.59 -7.31 2.56
CA ARG A 264 -18.32 -6.19 1.98
C ARG A 264 -19.30 -5.61 2.99
N LYS A 265 -18.86 -4.59 3.71
CA LYS A 265 -19.75 -3.79 4.57
C LYS A 265 -20.51 -2.79 3.72
N LYS A 266 -21.81 -3.00 3.50
CA LYS A 266 -22.67 -2.01 2.83
C LYS A 266 -22.81 -0.77 3.72
N VAL A 267 -22.53 0.42 3.18
CA VAL A 267 -22.65 1.70 3.87
C VAL A 267 -23.44 2.69 3.02
N CYS A 268 -24.27 3.50 3.69
CA CYS A 268 -25.05 4.56 3.06
C CYS A 268 -24.98 5.81 3.93
N PHE A 269 -24.65 6.94 3.33
CA PHE A 269 -24.58 8.22 4.04
C PHE A 269 -24.82 9.39 3.09
N PHE A 270 -25.09 10.56 3.66
CA PHE A 270 -25.28 11.79 2.92
C PHE A 270 -23.99 12.61 2.86
N VAL A 271 -23.80 13.32 1.75
CA VAL A 271 -22.81 14.40 1.59
C VAL A 271 -23.50 15.65 1.07
N ARG A 272 -22.99 16.83 1.45
CA ARG A 272 -23.55 18.12 1.01
C ARG A 272 -23.31 18.35 -0.47
N HIS A 273 -22.13 17.96 -0.95
CA HIS A 273 -21.75 18.07 -2.35
C HIS A 273 -20.70 17.01 -2.70
N PRO A 274 -20.64 16.47 -3.94
CA PRO A 274 -19.64 15.45 -4.29
C PRO A 274 -18.17 15.91 -4.14
N THR A 275 -17.93 17.22 -4.17
CA THR A 275 -16.60 17.82 -3.96
C THR A 275 -16.22 18.01 -2.49
N GLU A 276 -17.13 17.74 -1.56
CA GLU A 276 -16.86 17.75 -0.12
C GLU A 276 -15.84 16.67 0.22
N ILE A 277 -14.79 17.05 0.96
CA ILE A 277 -13.81 16.11 1.50
C ILE A 277 -14.45 15.48 2.73
N ILE A 278 -14.56 14.16 2.73
CA ILE A 278 -15.04 13.39 3.87
C ILE A 278 -13.92 12.51 4.41
N ALA A 279 -14.06 12.05 5.65
CA ALA A 279 -13.15 11.08 6.24
C ALA A 279 -13.91 9.85 6.73
N LEU A 280 -13.52 8.68 6.23
CA LEU A 280 -13.95 7.40 6.78
C LEU A 280 -12.88 6.83 7.71
N THR A 281 -13.31 6.35 8.86
CA THR A 281 -12.43 5.80 9.90
C THR A 281 -12.92 4.45 10.37
N LYS A 282 -11.96 3.59 10.71
CA LYS A 282 -12.14 2.35 11.44
C LYS A 282 -11.81 2.61 12.91
N THR A 283 -12.74 2.27 13.78
CA THR A 283 -12.60 2.34 15.23
C THR A 283 -12.62 0.93 15.81
N MET A 284 -11.79 0.68 16.81
CA MET A 284 -11.77 -0.55 17.60
C MET A 284 -11.23 -0.20 18.98
N ASP A 285 -12.09 -0.29 20.00
CA ASP A 285 -11.88 0.28 21.33
C ASP A 285 -11.47 1.76 21.26
N LYS A 286 -10.29 2.10 21.79
CA LYS A 286 -9.74 3.47 21.79
C LYS A 286 -8.98 3.81 20.50
N SER A 287 -8.72 2.84 19.63
CA SER A 287 -7.98 3.07 18.39
C SER A 287 -8.91 3.53 17.28
N ARG A 288 -8.66 4.74 16.76
CA ARG A 288 -9.32 5.29 15.57
C ARG A 288 -8.27 5.57 14.50
N ARG A 289 -8.46 5.04 13.30
CA ARG A 289 -7.57 5.24 12.15
C ARG A 289 -8.41 5.45 10.89
N HIS A 290 -7.90 6.24 9.94
CA HIS A 290 -8.51 6.31 8.61
C HIS A 290 -8.43 4.94 7.92
N ILE A 291 -9.47 4.61 7.15
CA ILE A 291 -9.34 3.53 6.16
C ILE A 291 -8.62 4.08 4.92
N SER A 292 -8.15 3.18 4.06
CA SER A 292 -7.38 3.56 2.88
C SER A 292 -8.11 4.55 1.97
N GLY A 293 -7.36 5.53 1.48
CA GLY A 293 -7.86 6.52 0.53
C GLY A 293 -8.69 7.65 1.16
N PHE A 294 -8.64 7.84 2.49
CA PHE A 294 -9.27 8.98 3.17
C PHE A 294 -8.26 9.84 3.93
N PRO A 295 -8.55 11.15 4.13
CA PRO A 295 -9.71 11.91 3.64
C PRO A 295 -9.76 12.09 2.10
N GLN A 296 -10.96 12.12 1.52
CA GLN A 296 -11.15 12.21 0.07
C GLN A 296 -12.56 12.70 -0.33
N LYS A 297 -12.66 13.26 -1.55
CA LYS A 297 -13.90 13.68 -2.20
C LYS A 297 -14.63 12.49 -2.80
N THR A 298 -15.95 12.41 -2.63
CA THR A 298 -16.75 11.35 -3.28
C THR A 298 -16.71 11.44 -4.81
N LEU A 299 -16.55 12.64 -5.35
CA LEU A 299 -16.32 12.88 -6.78
C LEU A 299 -15.05 12.19 -7.30
N TRP A 300 -13.98 12.13 -6.51
CA TRP A 300 -12.74 11.45 -6.90
C TRP A 300 -12.99 9.96 -7.18
N PHE A 301 -13.72 9.27 -6.28
CA PHE A 301 -14.09 7.87 -6.49
C PHE A 301 -15.00 7.68 -7.70
N THR A 302 -15.89 8.64 -8.00
CA THR A 302 -16.76 8.58 -9.17
C THR A 302 -15.94 8.58 -10.47
N HIS A 303 -14.88 9.40 -10.53
CA HIS A 303 -13.97 9.43 -11.68
C HIS A 303 -13.08 8.18 -11.75
N GLU A 304 -12.42 7.82 -10.65
CA GLU A 304 -11.47 6.69 -10.63
C GLU A 304 -12.15 5.33 -10.85
N GLN A 305 -13.43 5.20 -10.50
CA GLN A 305 -14.22 3.99 -10.72
C GLN A 305 -15.05 4.06 -12.01
N HIS A 306 -14.85 5.10 -12.84
CA HIS A 306 -15.55 5.28 -14.12
C HIS A 306 -17.08 5.29 -14.01
N LEU A 307 -17.63 5.75 -12.88
CA LEU A 307 -19.07 5.71 -12.59
C LEU A 307 -19.87 6.83 -13.26
N ALA A 308 -19.19 7.81 -13.86
CA ALA A 308 -19.82 8.90 -14.62
C ALA A 308 -19.85 8.64 -16.13
N ASP A 309 -19.17 7.59 -16.61
CA ASP A 309 -19.03 7.35 -18.04
C ASP A 309 -20.26 6.60 -18.60
N PRO A 310 -21.03 7.20 -19.54
CA PRO A 310 -22.30 6.63 -20.02
C PRO A 310 -22.14 5.32 -20.82
N PHE A 311 -20.92 4.99 -21.23
CA PHE A 311 -20.58 3.76 -21.94
C PHE A 311 -20.03 2.65 -21.03
N TYR A 312 -19.80 2.95 -19.74
CA TYR A 312 -19.37 1.98 -18.74
C TYR A 312 -20.62 1.48 -18.00
N SER A 313 -21.27 0.46 -18.56
CA SER A 313 -22.38 -0.22 -17.88
C SER A 313 -21.83 -1.10 -16.75
N GLU A 314 -22.66 -1.43 -15.74
CA GLU A 314 -22.34 -2.36 -14.64
C GLU A 314 -21.78 -3.71 -15.13
N GLU A 315 -22.04 -4.09 -16.38
CA GLU A 315 -21.50 -5.30 -17.02
C GLU A 315 -19.98 -5.22 -17.25
N THR A 316 -19.41 -4.02 -17.43
CA THR A 316 -17.99 -3.78 -17.71
C THR A 316 -17.10 -3.81 -16.45
N LEU A 317 -17.68 -3.66 -15.25
CA LEU A 317 -16.97 -3.79 -13.96
C LEU A 317 -16.47 -5.23 -13.71
N SER A 318 -16.90 -6.20 -14.53
CA SER A 318 -16.50 -7.61 -14.43
C SER A 318 -15.04 -7.91 -14.80
N PHE A 319 -14.31 -6.95 -15.40
CA PHE A 319 -12.90 -7.15 -15.81
C PHE A 319 -11.83 -6.67 -14.82
N SER A 320 -12.23 -6.10 -13.68
CA SER A 320 -11.30 -5.96 -12.55
C SER A 320 -11.13 -7.33 -11.87
N SER A 321 -9.88 -7.80 -11.72
CA SER A 321 -9.55 -9.04 -11.01
C SER A 321 -9.99 -9.06 -9.53
N GLN A 322 -10.55 -7.95 -9.02
CA GLN A 322 -11.08 -7.78 -7.67
C GLN A 322 -12.60 -7.54 -7.61
N ALA A 323 -13.29 -7.45 -8.75
CA ALA A 323 -14.75 -7.44 -8.78
C ALA A 323 -15.29 -8.83 -8.39
N CYS A 324 -16.34 -8.86 -7.58
CA CYS A 324 -17.06 -10.11 -7.37
C CYS A 324 -18.22 -10.14 -8.37
N LEU A 325 -18.19 -11.11 -9.30
CA LEU A 325 -19.22 -11.36 -10.31
C LEU A 325 -20.64 -11.60 -9.75
N CYS A 326 -20.81 -11.68 -8.42
CA CYS A 326 -22.11 -11.87 -7.79
C CYS A 326 -22.99 -10.60 -7.74
N LEU A 327 -22.46 -9.40 -8.06
CA LEU A 327 -23.28 -8.18 -8.19
C LEU A 327 -24.39 -8.36 -9.24
N ALA A 328 -24.05 -8.97 -10.38
CA ALA A 328 -25.02 -9.30 -11.43
C ALA A 328 -26.08 -10.33 -10.98
N VAL A 329 -25.76 -11.20 -10.01
CA VAL A 329 -26.66 -12.26 -9.55
C VAL A 329 -27.63 -11.78 -8.46
N GLU A 330 -27.20 -10.90 -7.55
CA GLU A 330 -28.09 -10.31 -6.54
C GLU A 330 -29.15 -9.40 -7.17
N GLU A 331 -28.78 -8.57 -8.15
CA GLU A 331 -29.73 -7.68 -8.85
C GLU A 331 -30.66 -8.45 -9.78
N ALA A 332 -30.17 -9.49 -10.46
CA ALA A 332 -31.03 -10.40 -11.23
C ALA A 332 -32.04 -11.15 -10.33
N ARG A 333 -31.65 -11.53 -9.10
CA ARG A 333 -32.55 -12.14 -8.12
C ARG A 333 -33.57 -11.14 -7.58
N ALA A 334 -33.17 -9.90 -7.29
CA ALA A 334 -34.08 -8.84 -6.85
C ALA A 334 -35.07 -8.42 -7.96
N ALA A 335 -34.62 -8.32 -9.21
CA ALA A 335 -35.45 -8.03 -10.38
C ALA A 335 -36.40 -9.20 -10.73
N GLY A 336 -35.98 -10.45 -10.48
CA GLY A 336 -36.77 -11.65 -10.69
C GLY A 336 -37.94 -11.85 -9.72
N MET A 337 -37.97 -11.13 -8.59
CA MET A 337 -39.06 -11.23 -7.61
C MET A 337 -40.26 -10.30 -7.92
N VAL A 338 -40.15 -9.37 -8.88
CA VAL A 338 -41.24 -8.40 -9.19
C VAL A 338 -42.17 -8.87 -10.32
N LYS A 339 -41.87 -9.98 -11.03
CA LYS A 339 -42.74 -10.49 -12.11
C LYS A 339 -43.35 -11.86 -11.81
N ARG A 340 -44.28 -11.93 -10.84
CA ARG A 340 -45.31 -12.98 -10.83
C ARG A 340 -46.68 -12.42 -10.44
N LYS A 341 -47.34 -11.78 -11.40
CA LYS A 341 -48.80 -11.76 -11.49
C LYS A 341 -49.21 -11.65 -12.95
N LEU A 342 -49.38 -12.80 -13.60
CA LEU A 342 -50.46 -13.05 -14.55
C LEU A 342 -50.52 -14.56 -14.77
N SER A 343 -51.56 -15.17 -14.25
CA SER A 343 -51.90 -16.57 -14.42
C SER A 343 -52.66 -16.78 -15.74
N SER A 344 -52.54 -18.03 -16.22
CA SER A 344 -53.40 -18.76 -17.15
C SER A 344 -53.36 -18.39 -18.63
N ILE A 345 -52.60 -19.17 -19.42
CA ILE A 345 -53.16 -19.93 -20.54
C ILE A 345 -52.50 -21.33 -20.54
N HIS A 346 -53.36 -22.35 -20.58
CA HIS A 346 -53.06 -23.78 -20.63
C HIS A 346 -53.04 -24.22 -22.11
N LEU A 347 -52.18 -25.19 -22.49
CA LEU A 347 -52.38 -26.24 -23.53
C LEU A 347 -51.04 -26.99 -23.82
N PRO A 348 -51.05 -28.23 -24.35
CA PRO A 348 -50.58 -29.38 -23.59
C PRO A 348 -49.34 -30.11 -24.15
N SER A 349 -48.63 -30.75 -23.21
CA SER A 349 -47.96 -32.07 -23.26
C SER A 349 -47.69 -32.72 -24.62
N ASP A 350 -46.41 -32.83 -24.98
CA ASP A 350 -45.95 -33.80 -25.97
C ASP A 350 -44.82 -34.69 -25.40
N ARG A 351 -45.15 -35.96 -25.15
CA ARG A 351 -44.20 -37.06 -24.92
C ARG A 351 -44.88 -38.39 -25.25
N LYS A 352 -44.34 -39.09 -26.25
CA LYS A 352 -43.52 -40.31 -26.01
C LYS A 352 -43.00 -40.92 -27.30
N LYS A 353 -41.68 -41.14 -27.31
CA LYS A 353 -40.95 -42.09 -28.16
C LYS A 353 -41.53 -43.50 -28.02
N ARG A 354 -41.56 -44.25 -29.13
CA ARG A 354 -41.32 -45.70 -29.10
C ARG A 354 -40.73 -46.18 -30.43
N THR A 355 -39.44 -46.49 -30.37
CA THR A 355 -38.70 -47.29 -31.34
C THR A 355 -39.17 -48.74 -31.24
N LYS A 356 -39.45 -49.39 -32.37
CA LYS A 356 -39.37 -50.84 -32.53
C LYS A 356 -38.87 -51.18 -33.94
N THR A 357 -38.01 -52.17 -33.96
CA THR A 357 -37.14 -52.61 -35.04
C THR A 357 -37.76 -53.77 -35.83
N LEU A 358 -37.29 -53.89 -37.08
CA LEU A 358 -36.95 -55.12 -37.83
C LEU A 358 -37.97 -55.79 -38.78
N SER A 359 -37.41 -56.07 -39.97
CA SER A 359 -37.72 -57.08 -41.00
C SER A 359 -38.96 -56.83 -41.86
N SER A 360 -39.01 -57.13 -43.16
CA SER A 360 -38.07 -57.56 -44.20
C SER A 360 -38.91 -57.78 -45.47
N LEU A 361 -38.28 -57.60 -46.63
CA LEU A 361 -38.59 -58.21 -47.93
C LEU A 361 -39.78 -57.70 -48.77
N GLU A 362 -39.42 -57.54 -50.06
CA GLU A 362 -40.17 -57.34 -51.31
C GLU A 362 -40.70 -55.94 -51.64
#